data_AF-A0A0Q9L1K5-F1
#
_entry.id   AF-A0A0Q9L1K5-F1
#
_cell.length_a   1.000
_cell.length_b   1.000
_cell.length_c   1.000
_cell.angle_alpha   90.00
_cell.angle_beta   90.00
_cell.angle_gamma   90.00
#
_symmetry.space_group_name_H-M   'P 1'
#
loop_
_entity.id
_entity.type
_entity.pdbx_description
1 polymer ?
#
loop_
_entity_poly.entity_id
_entity_poly.type
_entity_poly.pdbx_seq_one_letter_code
_entity_poly.pdbx_strand_id
1 'polypeptide(L)'
;MMTERIFLMKGKETMSHGKARLLLQVDNLQKSVSFYTRQLGWELVEEAPAGHAALIRIWLNDEVVMVQRGQLTKQEHEVLEAYLTRWLQPKPFSPRAGDLVYIGVSSVNEVEKSLQENGWNELRKEEEKGHIRKVFVPAVDGYTFVFWEELFASDDEITKMYAEGIDELECAVDGLSEKQLNLTEAPGKWSVREQVLHLIDLELVTIHKVKFALAEPGRTYQGNRFSQDDWSVSLHYAARPITNEVQLFRSLRQHILGLCEHLPGALERTVITTNNREESVASLLKMMAGHARHHVRAVERIRELHGC
;
A
#
# COMPACT_ATOMS: atom_id res chain seq x y z
N MET A 1 -19.49 -12.86 -6.16
CA MET A 1 -18.24 -12.20 -5.73
C MET A 1 -17.69 -11.45 -6.91
N MET A 2 -17.80 -10.11 -6.93
CA MET A 2 -17.05 -9.30 -7.88
C MET A 2 -15.59 -9.31 -7.41
N THR A 3 -14.70 -9.90 -8.19
CA THR A 3 -13.27 -9.87 -7.93
C THR A 3 -12.78 -8.47 -8.32
N GLU A 4 -12.49 -7.59 -7.36
CA GLU A 4 -11.87 -6.29 -7.63
C GLU A 4 -10.49 -6.53 -8.28
N ARG A 5 -10.28 -6.09 -9.52
CA ARG A 5 -8.94 -6.06 -10.12
C ARG A 5 -8.25 -4.76 -9.74
N ILE A 6 -7.02 -4.91 -9.27
CA ILE A 6 -6.17 -3.80 -8.83
C ILE A 6 -4.94 -3.73 -9.74
N PHE A 7 -4.65 -2.54 -10.25
CA PHE A 7 -3.38 -2.22 -10.92
C PHE A 7 -2.70 -1.06 -10.19
N LEU A 8 -1.40 -1.20 -9.92
CA LEU A 8 -0.60 -0.23 -9.16
C LEU A 8 0.49 0.38 -10.04
N MET A 9 0.44 1.70 -10.21
CA MET A 9 1.55 2.52 -10.70
C MET A 9 2.36 3.03 -9.51
N LYS A 10 3.68 2.79 -9.46
CA LYS A 10 4.57 3.28 -8.38
C LYS A 10 5.37 4.50 -8.83
N GLY A 11 5.32 5.59 -8.08
CA GLY A 11 5.93 6.89 -8.43
C GLY A 11 7.43 7.07 -8.13
N LYS A 12 8.26 6.02 -8.16
CA LYS A 12 9.73 6.15 -7.93
C LYS A 12 10.64 5.38 -8.89
N GLU A 13 10.10 4.61 -9.82
CA GLU A 13 10.88 4.19 -10.97
C GLU A 13 10.63 5.23 -12.04
N THR A 14 11.62 6.07 -12.35
CA THR A 14 11.66 6.81 -13.61
C THR A 14 11.59 5.77 -14.71
N MET A 15 10.38 5.49 -15.18
CA MET A 15 10.15 4.52 -16.24
C MET A 15 10.94 5.01 -17.45
N SER A 16 11.87 4.18 -17.91
CA SER A 16 12.58 4.42 -19.16
C SER A 16 11.58 4.82 -20.23
N HIS A 17 11.78 5.94 -20.91
CA HIS A 17 10.97 6.36 -22.06
C HIS A 17 10.68 5.16 -22.96
N GLY A 18 9.43 4.69 -22.99
CA GLY A 18 9.14 3.41 -23.63
C GLY A 18 7.80 2.78 -23.25
N LYS A 19 6.73 3.36 -23.78
CA LYS A 19 5.37 2.77 -23.91
C LYS A 19 4.55 2.68 -22.61
N ALA A 20 3.26 2.99 -22.74
CA ALA A 20 2.22 2.91 -21.74
C ALA A 20 1.94 1.48 -21.27
N ARG A 21 1.66 1.34 -19.97
CA ARG A 21 1.24 0.07 -19.33
C ARG A 21 -0.26 -0.01 -19.10
N LEU A 22 -0.96 1.11 -19.21
CA LEU A 22 -2.39 1.23 -18.98
C LEU A 22 -3.12 1.46 -20.31
N LEU A 23 -4.10 0.59 -20.58
CA LEU A 23 -4.97 0.65 -21.75
C LEU A 23 -6.43 0.84 -21.29
N LEU A 24 -6.96 2.04 -21.44
CA LEU A 24 -8.33 2.39 -21.12
C LEU A 24 -9.25 2.12 -22.32
N GLN A 25 -10.28 1.31 -22.10
CA GLN A 25 -11.31 1.05 -23.09
C GLN A 25 -12.48 2.01 -22.85
N VAL A 26 -12.65 2.97 -23.74
CA VAL A 26 -13.60 4.08 -23.59
C VAL A 26 -14.76 3.97 -24.57
N ASP A 27 -15.95 4.40 -24.17
CA ASP A 27 -17.13 4.30 -25.07
C ASP A 27 -17.14 5.41 -26.13
N ASN A 28 -16.60 6.59 -25.79
CA ASN A 28 -16.46 7.71 -26.72
C ASN A 28 -15.14 8.45 -26.45
N LEU A 29 -14.18 8.30 -27.36
CA LEU A 29 -12.82 8.81 -27.18
C LEU A 29 -12.80 10.32 -26.98
N GLN A 30 -13.51 11.07 -27.83
CA GLN A 30 -13.49 12.53 -27.75
C GLN A 30 -14.05 13.05 -26.43
N LYS A 31 -15.13 12.43 -25.92
CA LYS A 31 -15.70 12.76 -24.61
C LYS A 31 -14.75 12.39 -23.48
N SER A 32 -14.15 11.21 -23.51
CA SER A 32 -13.21 10.77 -22.47
C SER A 32 -11.96 11.64 -22.47
N VAL A 33 -11.34 11.90 -23.62
CA VAL A 33 -10.19 12.83 -23.74
C VAL A 33 -10.56 14.21 -23.23
N SER A 34 -11.71 14.77 -23.62
CA SER A 34 -12.17 16.08 -23.12
C SER A 34 -12.40 16.09 -21.62
N PHE A 35 -12.96 15.00 -21.07
CA PHE A 35 -13.19 14.85 -19.64
C PHE A 35 -11.85 14.82 -18.89
N TYR A 36 -10.92 13.93 -19.27
CA TYR A 36 -9.67 13.75 -18.55
C TYR A 36 -8.72 14.94 -18.67
N THR A 37 -8.66 15.59 -19.83
CA THR A 37 -7.85 16.80 -20.02
C THR A 37 -8.37 17.97 -19.18
N ARG A 38 -9.69 18.17 -19.12
CA ARG A 38 -10.30 19.26 -18.34
C ARG A 38 -10.34 18.98 -16.84
N GLN A 39 -10.66 17.76 -16.44
CA GLN A 39 -10.96 17.42 -15.05
C GLN A 39 -9.72 16.95 -14.29
N LEU A 40 -8.83 16.20 -14.94
CA LEU A 40 -7.63 15.63 -14.32
C LEU A 40 -6.34 16.32 -14.74
N GLY A 41 -6.42 17.35 -15.58
CA GLY A 41 -5.25 18.07 -16.11
C GLY A 41 -4.34 17.22 -16.99
N TRP A 42 -4.84 16.12 -17.54
CA TRP A 42 -4.06 15.25 -18.43
C TRP A 42 -3.81 15.91 -19.78
N GLU A 43 -2.73 15.52 -20.44
CA GLU A 43 -2.30 16.12 -21.71
C GLU A 43 -2.47 15.13 -22.86
N LEU A 44 -3.15 15.54 -23.93
CA LEU A 44 -3.20 14.77 -25.17
C LEU A 44 -1.83 14.87 -25.87
N VAL A 45 -1.13 13.74 -25.97
CA VAL A 45 0.19 13.66 -26.62
C VAL A 45 0.05 13.41 -28.12
N GLU A 46 -0.78 12.42 -28.48
CA GLU A 46 -0.96 11.99 -29.86
C GLU A 46 -2.34 11.37 -30.04
N GLU A 47 -2.99 11.59 -31.18
CA GLU A 47 -4.27 10.97 -31.54
C GLU A 47 -4.09 10.11 -32.79
N ALA A 48 -4.65 8.90 -32.76
CA ALA A 48 -4.65 7.99 -33.89
C ALA A 48 -5.68 8.45 -34.93
N PRO A 49 -5.48 8.14 -36.23
CA PRO A 49 -6.42 8.50 -37.28
C PRO A 49 -7.86 8.05 -36.99
N ALA A 50 -8.82 8.85 -37.46
CA ALA A 50 -10.26 8.63 -37.28
C ALA A 50 -10.76 8.61 -35.81
N GLY A 51 -9.94 9.04 -34.85
CA GLY A 51 -10.36 9.19 -33.45
C GLY A 51 -10.62 7.87 -32.74
N HIS A 52 -9.90 6.81 -33.12
CA HIS A 52 -10.06 5.47 -32.52
C HIS A 52 -9.17 5.22 -31.30
N ALA A 53 -8.07 5.97 -31.17
CA ALA A 53 -7.22 5.90 -29.99
C ALA A 53 -6.48 7.21 -29.73
N ALA A 54 -6.09 7.42 -28.48
CA ALA A 54 -5.28 8.55 -28.06
C ALA A 54 -4.20 8.12 -27.07
N LEU A 55 -3.02 8.71 -27.19
CA LEU A 55 -1.96 8.67 -26.20
C LEU A 55 -2.11 9.89 -25.30
N ILE A 56 -2.29 9.64 -24.01
CA ILE A 56 -2.50 10.68 -23.00
C ILE A 56 -1.36 10.62 -21.99
N ARG A 57 -0.73 11.76 -21.74
CA ARG A 57 0.24 11.93 -20.68
C ARG A 57 -0.50 12.29 -19.40
N ILE A 58 -0.15 11.57 -18.34
CA ILE A 58 -0.68 11.74 -16.99
C ILE A 58 0.45 12.22 -16.07
N TRP A 59 0.17 12.31 -14.78
CA TRP A 59 1.12 12.74 -13.75
C TRP A 59 2.47 12.02 -13.83
N LEU A 60 3.56 12.73 -13.50
CA LEU A 60 4.95 12.25 -13.54
C LEU A 60 5.47 11.86 -14.95
N ASN A 61 4.85 12.38 -16.02
CA ASN A 61 5.14 12.07 -17.42
C ASN A 61 4.84 10.61 -17.82
N ASP A 62 4.04 9.90 -17.04
CA ASP A 62 3.56 8.58 -17.43
C ASP A 62 2.55 8.69 -18.58
N GLU A 63 2.41 7.61 -19.35
CA GLU A 63 1.53 7.57 -20.52
C GLU A 63 0.44 6.50 -20.37
N VAL A 64 -0.74 6.82 -20.87
CA VAL A 64 -1.93 5.98 -20.91
C VAL A 64 -2.47 5.98 -22.34
N VAL A 65 -2.87 4.82 -22.83
CA VAL A 65 -3.54 4.72 -24.13
C VAL A 65 -5.04 4.55 -23.90
N MET A 66 -5.84 5.37 -24.57
CA MET A 66 -7.28 5.23 -24.66
C MET A 66 -7.64 4.64 -26.01
N VAL A 67 -8.51 3.64 -26.05
CA VAL A 67 -9.03 3.05 -27.29
C VAL A 67 -10.55 3.07 -27.22
N GLN A 68 -11.19 3.59 -28.27
CA GLN A 68 -12.64 3.62 -28.38
C GLN A 68 -13.16 2.20 -28.62
N ARG A 69 -14.19 1.81 -27.87
CA ARG A 69 -14.95 0.58 -28.14
C ARG A 69 -15.77 0.75 -29.41
N GLY A 70 -15.67 -0.21 -30.32
CA GLY A 70 -16.44 -0.18 -31.56
C GLY A 70 -15.98 -1.22 -32.57
N GLN A 71 -16.78 -1.37 -33.63
CA GLN A 71 -16.36 -2.15 -34.80
C GLN A 71 -15.44 -1.28 -35.67
N LEU A 72 -14.29 -1.83 -36.02
CA LEU A 72 -13.33 -1.22 -36.95
C LEU A 72 -13.39 -2.00 -38.27
N THR A 73 -13.23 -1.29 -39.38
CA THR A 73 -12.91 -1.94 -40.66
C THR A 73 -11.52 -2.58 -40.58
N LYS A 74 -11.23 -3.51 -41.48
CA LYS A 74 -9.91 -4.18 -41.54
C LYS A 74 -8.77 -3.16 -41.68
N GLN A 75 -8.96 -2.12 -42.48
CA GLN A 75 -7.97 -1.08 -42.72
C GLN A 75 -7.75 -0.20 -41.48
N GLU A 76 -8.83 0.19 -40.78
CA GLU A 76 -8.73 0.94 -39.52
C GLU A 76 -8.05 0.12 -38.43
N HIS A 77 -8.29 -1.19 -38.39
CA HIS A 77 -7.63 -2.10 -37.46
C HIS A 77 -6.12 -2.17 -37.72
N GLU A 78 -5.69 -2.37 -38.97
CA GLU A 78 -4.26 -2.41 -39.32
C GLU A 78 -3.53 -1.11 -38.96
N VAL A 79 -4.17 0.04 -39.19
CA VAL A 79 -3.63 1.35 -38.80
C VAL A 79 -3.55 1.46 -37.29
N LEU A 80 -4.63 1.16 -36.56
CA LEU A 80 -4.67 1.25 -35.10
C LEU A 80 -3.60 0.36 -34.45
N GLU A 81 -3.43 -0.88 -34.92
CA GLU A 81 -2.43 -1.82 -34.38
C GLU A 81 -0.99 -1.28 -34.50
N ALA A 82 -0.68 -0.50 -35.54
CA ALA A 82 0.64 0.14 -35.67
C ALA A 82 0.88 1.19 -34.57
N TYR A 83 -0.16 1.96 -34.21
CA TYR A 83 -0.09 2.91 -33.10
C TYR A 83 -0.02 2.20 -31.75
N LEU A 84 -0.87 1.20 -31.51
CA LEU A 84 -0.86 0.42 -30.27
C LEU A 84 0.48 -0.29 -30.06
N THR A 85 1.07 -0.85 -31.12
CA THR A 85 2.40 -1.46 -31.04
C THR A 85 3.47 -0.45 -30.64
N ARG A 86 3.36 0.82 -31.06
CA ARG A 86 4.29 1.88 -30.67
C ARG A 86 4.02 2.40 -29.26
N TRP A 87 2.76 2.50 -28.85
CA TRP A 87 2.37 3.14 -27.60
C TRP A 87 2.26 2.20 -26.40
N LEU A 88 2.01 0.90 -26.58
CA LEU A 88 1.74 -0.03 -25.48
C LEU A 88 2.89 -1.02 -25.23
N GLN A 89 3.13 -1.31 -23.95
CA GLN A 89 3.96 -2.44 -23.55
C GLN A 89 3.22 -3.77 -23.82
N PRO A 90 3.96 -4.89 -23.97
CA PRO A 90 3.35 -6.20 -24.04
C PRO A 90 2.46 -6.47 -22.82
N LYS A 91 1.24 -6.95 -23.05
CA LYS A 91 0.24 -7.25 -22.01
C LYS A 91 -0.07 -6.04 -21.11
N PRO A 92 -0.62 -4.95 -21.68
CA PRO A 92 -1.02 -3.80 -20.88
C PRO A 92 -2.13 -4.19 -19.92
N PHE A 93 -2.20 -3.51 -18.79
CA PHE A 93 -3.35 -3.61 -17.91
C PHE A 93 -4.51 -2.85 -18.54
N SER A 94 -5.67 -3.53 -18.67
CA SER A 94 -6.90 -2.92 -19.16
C SER A 94 -8.02 -3.12 -18.13
N PRO A 95 -8.44 -2.04 -17.43
CA PRO A 95 -9.48 -2.13 -16.40
C PRO A 95 -10.86 -2.39 -17.02
N ARG A 96 -11.72 -3.02 -16.23
CA ARG A 96 -13.14 -3.23 -16.49
C ARG A 96 -13.97 -2.24 -15.67
N ALA A 97 -15.25 -2.09 -16.02
CA ALA A 97 -16.18 -1.33 -15.19
C ALA A 97 -16.22 -1.92 -13.77
N GLY A 98 -16.13 -1.07 -12.76
CA GLY A 98 -16.02 -1.43 -11.35
C GLY A 98 -14.58 -1.64 -10.84
N ASP A 99 -13.58 -1.70 -11.71
CA ASP A 99 -12.18 -1.87 -11.28
C ASP A 99 -11.61 -0.60 -10.64
N LEU A 100 -10.61 -0.79 -9.76
CA LEU A 100 -9.82 0.28 -9.16
C LEU A 100 -8.45 0.38 -9.86
N VAL A 101 -8.10 1.59 -10.30
CA VAL A 101 -6.82 1.87 -10.97
C VAL A 101 -5.98 2.75 -10.05
N TYR A 102 -4.95 2.18 -9.41
CA TYR A 102 -4.12 2.90 -8.45
C TYR A 102 -2.96 3.61 -9.15
N ILE A 103 -2.91 4.93 -8.96
CA ILE A 103 -1.91 5.82 -9.55
C ILE A 103 -1.11 6.43 -8.40
N GLY A 104 0.17 6.07 -8.28
CA GLY A 104 1.06 6.65 -7.29
C GLY A 104 1.40 8.09 -7.68
N VAL A 105 1.26 9.03 -6.73
CA VAL A 105 1.56 10.45 -6.92
C VAL A 105 2.50 10.96 -5.84
N SER A 106 3.19 12.06 -6.11
CA SER A 106 4.06 12.74 -5.14
C SER A 106 3.28 13.42 -4.02
N SER A 107 2.04 13.84 -4.29
CA SER A 107 1.17 14.51 -3.32
C SER A 107 -0.30 14.28 -3.71
N VAL A 108 -1.05 13.58 -2.86
CA VAL A 108 -2.52 13.46 -3.05
C VAL A 108 -3.19 14.81 -2.83
N ASN A 109 -2.64 15.67 -1.97
CA ASN A 109 -3.18 17.02 -1.74
C ASN A 109 -3.12 17.90 -3.00
N GLU A 110 -2.08 17.77 -3.81
CA GLU A 110 -1.97 18.50 -5.09
C GLU A 110 -3.03 18.01 -6.08
N VAL A 111 -3.25 16.68 -6.14
CA VAL A 111 -4.32 16.09 -6.94
C VAL A 111 -5.69 16.59 -6.47
N GLU A 112 -5.97 16.57 -5.16
CA GLU A 112 -7.21 17.09 -4.58
C GLU A 112 -7.44 18.55 -4.96
N LYS A 113 -6.41 19.39 -4.82
CA LYS A 113 -6.51 20.82 -5.16
C LYS A 113 -6.83 21.01 -6.64
N SER A 114 -6.15 20.30 -7.54
CA SER A 114 -6.41 20.37 -8.98
C SER A 114 -7.83 19.93 -9.33
N LEU A 115 -8.32 18.85 -8.71
CA LEU A 115 -9.70 18.36 -8.89
C LEU A 115 -10.72 19.42 -8.44
N GLN A 116 -10.51 20.04 -7.28
CA GLN A 116 -11.39 21.07 -6.73
C GLN A 116 -11.42 22.33 -7.62
N GLU A 117 -10.27 22.76 -8.12
CA GLU A 117 -10.17 23.87 -9.09
C GLU A 117 -10.96 23.59 -10.38
N ASN A 118 -11.09 22.31 -10.75
CA ASN A 118 -11.89 21.85 -11.89
C ASN A 118 -13.37 21.53 -11.55
N GLY A 119 -13.81 21.83 -10.32
CA GLY A 119 -15.22 21.73 -9.90
C GLY A 119 -15.60 20.43 -9.19
N TRP A 120 -14.63 19.60 -8.78
CA TRP A 120 -14.86 18.38 -8.01
C TRP A 120 -14.78 18.64 -6.51
N ASN A 121 -15.94 18.87 -5.90
CA ASN A 121 -15.99 19.28 -4.49
C ASN A 121 -16.20 18.12 -3.49
N GLU A 122 -16.78 16.99 -3.94
CA GLU A 122 -17.03 15.83 -3.08
C GLU A 122 -16.12 14.66 -3.48
N LEU A 123 -15.01 14.51 -2.75
CA LEU A 123 -14.03 13.46 -2.97
C LEU A 123 -14.06 12.47 -1.81
N ARG A 124 -14.19 11.16 -2.13
CA ARG A 124 -13.96 10.10 -1.13
C ARG A 124 -12.46 10.01 -0.86
N LYS A 125 -12.10 9.99 0.42
CA LYS A 125 -10.72 9.98 0.89
C LYS A 125 -10.49 8.91 1.94
N GLU A 126 -9.29 8.36 1.95
CA GLU A 126 -8.81 7.48 3.00
C GLU A 126 -7.40 7.94 3.39
N GLU A 127 -7.18 8.20 4.67
CA GLU A 127 -5.84 8.51 5.19
C GLU A 127 -5.53 7.58 6.35
N GLU A 128 -4.43 6.87 6.23
CA GLU A 128 -3.75 6.24 7.33
C GLU A 128 -2.49 7.05 7.63
N LYS A 129 -2.55 7.83 8.72
CA LYS A 129 -1.48 8.76 9.11
C LYS A 129 -0.12 8.08 9.08
N GLY A 130 0.85 8.75 8.46
CA GLY A 130 2.22 8.27 8.35
C GLY A 130 2.42 7.09 7.38
N HIS A 131 1.38 6.58 6.73
CA HIS A 131 1.47 5.41 5.85
C HIS A 131 1.03 5.73 4.43
N ILE A 132 -0.25 6.03 4.25
CA ILE A 132 -0.83 6.22 2.93
C ILE A 132 -1.98 7.21 2.98
N ARG A 133 -2.01 8.10 1.99
CA ARG A 133 -3.17 8.93 1.67
C ARG A 133 -3.72 8.47 0.33
N LYS A 134 -5.05 8.43 0.21
CA LYS A 134 -5.75 8.09 -1.02
C LYS A 134 -6.91 9.04 -1.29
N VAL A 135 -7.09 9.36 -2.57
CA VAL A 135 -8.31 9.99 -3.06
C VAL A 135 -8.89 9.16 -4.22
N PHE A 136 -10.21 8.97 -4.18
CA PHE A 136 -10.95 8.16 -5.14
C PHE A 136 -11.69 9.06 -6.12
N VAL A 137 -11.45 8.86 -7.41
CA VAL A 137 -11.99 9.68 -8.50
C VAL A 137 -12.71 8.78 -9.49
N PRO A 138 -14.05 8.71 -9.43
CA PRO A 138 -14.84 7.98 -10.42
C PRO A 138 -14.53 8.47 -11.84
N ALA A 139 -14.25 7.57 -12.76
CA ALA A 139 -14.03 7.91 -14.16
C ALA A 139 -15.33 7.79 -14.96
N VAL A 140 -15.44 8.58 -16.02
CA VAL A 140 -16.58 8.54 -16.97
C VAL A 140 -16.81 7.16 -17.60
N ASP A 141 -15.74 6.36 -17.72
CA ASP A 141 -15.77 5.03 -18.35
C ASP A 141 -16.03 3.87 -17.36
N GLY A 142 -16.46 4.18 -16.13
CA GLY A 142 -17.03 3.21 -15.18
C GLY A 142 -16.02 2.51 -14.25
N TYR A 143 -14.74 2.88 -14.28
CA TYR A 143 -13.74 2.50 -13.26
C TYR A 143 -13.49 3.66 -12.28
N THR A 144 -12.72 3.43 -11.22
CA THR A 144 -12.32 4.49 -10.27
C THR A 144 -10.79 4.61 -10.23
N PHE A 145 -10.28 5.83 -10.45
CA PHE A 145 -8.88 6.12 -10.19
C PHE A 145 -8.66 6.31 -8.69
N VAL A 146 -7.66 5.64 -8.16
CA VAL A 146 -7.22 5.78 -6.77
C VAL A 146 -5.84 6.42 -6.79
N PHE A 147 -5.79 7.74 -6.63
CA PHE A 147 -4.51 8.43 -6.48
C PHE A 147 -4.03 8.19 -5.06
N TRP A 148 -2.80 7.71 -4.92
CA TRP A 148 -2.24 7.39 -3.62
C TRP A 148 -0.84 7.97 -3.45
N GLU A 149 -0.58 8.43 -2.24
CA GLU A 149 0.70 9.00 -1.80
C GLU A 149 1.17 8.16 -0.61
N GLU A 150 2.42 7.68 -0.68
CA GLU A 150 3.08 7.15 0.51
C GLU A 150 3.45 8.33 1.40
N LEU A 151 2.88 8.38 2.60
CA LEU A 151 3.25 9.39 3.58
C LEU A 151 4.52 8.93 4.29
N PHE A 152 5.54 9.78 4.31
CA PHE A 152 6.72 9.58 5.14
C PHE A 152 6.45 10.26 6.48
N ALA A 153 6.08 9.46 7.47
CA ALA A 153 6.00 9.91 8.85
C ALA A 153 7.34 10.53 9.27
N SER A 154 7.30 11.65 9.98
CA SER A 154 8.51 12.19 10.62
C SER A 154 9.06 11.18 11.63
N ASP A 155 10.32 11.32 11.99
CA ASP A 155 10.96 10.51 13.02
C ASP A 155 10.20 10.53 14.36
N ASP A 156 9.65 11.70 14.74
CA ASP A 156 8.79 11.85 15.91
C ASP A 156 7.47 11.09 15.76
N GLU A 157 6.84 11.15 14.58
CA GLU A 157 5.60 10.41 14.30
C GLU A 157 5.84 8.90 14.28
N ILE A 158 6.95 8.43 13.71
CA ILE A 158 7.34 7.02 13.71
C ILE A 158 7.54 6.52 15.13
N THR A 159 8.31 7.26 15.93
CA THR A 159 8.58 6.93 17.33
C THR A 159 7.29 6.89 18.14
N LYS A 160 6.40 7.87 17.91
CA LYS A 160 5.08 7.93 18.54
C LYS A 160 4.19 6.75 18.15
N MET A 161 4.04 6.44 16.86
CA MET A 161 3.24 5.30 16.40
C MET A 161 3.77 3.97 16.93
N TYR A 162 5.10 3.82 16.98
CA TYR A 162 5.74 2.64 17.56
C TYR A 162 5.43 2.51 19.05
N ALA A 163 5.49 3.61 19.81
CA ALA A 163 5.12 3.65 21.23
C ALA A 163 3.62 3.37 21.47
N GLU A 164 2.73 4.03 20.73
CA GLU A 164 1.27 3.88 20.86
C GLU A 164 0.81 2.44 20.64
N GLY A 165 1.47 1.69 19.76
CA GLY A 165 1.11 0.30 19.50
C GLY A 165 1.17 -0.62 20.74
N ILE A 166 1.90 -0.23 21.80
CA ILE A 166 1.89 -0.94 23.08
C ILE A 166 0.49 -0.87 23.71
N ASP A 167 -0.03 0.34 23.89
CA ASP A 167 -1.31 0.57 24.55
C ASP A 167 -2.47 0.14 23.64
N GLU A 168 -2.32 0.27 22.31
CA GLU A 168 -3.28 -0.27 21.33
C GLU A 168 -3.45 -1.79 21.50
N LEU A 169 -2.34 -2.55 21.59
CA LEU A 169 -2.42 -4.00 21.76
C LEU A 169 -3.03 -4.39 23.11
N GLU A 170 -2.61 -3.75 24.19
CA GLU A 170 -3.14 -4.03 25.52
C GLU A 170 -4.64 -3.76 25.61
N CYS A 171 -5.10 -2.62 25.11
CA CYS A 171 -6.53 -2.30 25.05
C CYS A 171 -7.31 -3.32 24.21
N ALA A 172 -6.74 -3.76 23.09
CA ALA A 172 -7.41 -4.68 22.17
C ALA A 172 -7.65 -6.06 22.79
N VAL A 173 -6.77 -6.53 23.69
CA VAL A 173 -6.90 -7.85 24.34
C VAL A 173 -7.46 -7.79 25.77
N ASP A 174 -7.64 -6.59 26.32
CA ASP A 174 -8.13 -6.41 27.68
C ASP A 174 -9.53 -7.03 27.87
N GLY A 175 -9.70 -7.70 29.02
CA GLY A 175 -10.94 -8.37 29.40
C GLY A 175 -11.30 -9.65 28.63
N LEU A 176 -10.51 -10.07 27.62
CA LEU A 176 -10.80 -11.29 26.87
C LEU A 176 -10.55 -12.56 27.70
N SER A 177 -11.54 -13.44 27.72
CA SER A 177 -11.43 -14.79 28.30
C SER A 177 -10.66 -15.75 27.38
N GLU A 178 -10.17 -16.85 27.94
CA GLU A 178 -9.49 -17.92 27.16
C GLU A 178 -10.34 -18.47 26.00
N LYS A 179 -11.67 -18.46 26.13
CA LYS A 179 -12.58 -18.84 25.04
C LYS A 179 -12.61 -17.78 23.94
N GLN A 180 -12.63 -16.50 24.30
CA GLN A 180 -12.65 -15.40 23.34
C GLN A 180 -11.32 -15.27 22.58
N LEU A 181 -10.19 -15.62 23.21
CA LEU A 181 -8.89 -15.69 22.54
C LEU A 181 -8.85 -16.69 21.36
N ASN A 182 -9.74 -17.67 21.36
CA ASN A 182 -9.87 -18.67 20.28
C ASN A 182 -10.82 -18.24 19.15
N LEU A 183 -11.46 -17.07 19.24
CA LEU A 183 -12.40 -16.61 18.21
C LEU A 183 -11.65 -16.17 16.95
N THR A 184 -12.26 -16.44 15.79
CA THR A 184 -11.74 -16.14 14.46
C THR A 184 -12.72 -15.28 13.68
N GLU A 185 -12.21 -14.48 12.73
CA GLU A 185 -13.04 -13.66 11.83
C GLU A 185 -13.82 -14.53 10.82
N ALA A 186 -13.22 -15.63 10.35
CA ALA A 186 -13.82 -16.60 9.44
C ALA A 186 -13.10 -17.96 9.53
N PRO A 187 -13.70 -19.06 9.04
CA PRO A 187 -13.03 -20.36 8.99
C PRO A 187 -11.69 -20.29 8.26
N GLY A 188 -10.64 -20.83 8.89
CA GLY A 188 -9.27 -20.83 8.35
C GLY A 188 -8.51 -19.51 8.50
N LYS A 189 -9.09 -18.49 9.15
CA LYS A 189 -8.37 -17.28 9.59
C LYS A 189 -7.82 -17.47 11.00
N TRP A 190 -6.74 -16.75 11.31
CA TRP A 190 -6.16 -16.73 12.64
C TRP A 190 -7.14 -16.20 13.68
N SER A 191 -7.08 -16.83 14.85
CA SER A 191 -7.75 -16.41 16.08
C SER A 191 -7.06 -15.21 16.72
N VAL A 192 -7.72 -14.54 17.65
CA VAL A 192 -7.11 -13.45 18.45
C VAL A 192 -5.75 -13.89 19.02
N ARG A 193 -5.67 -15.08 19.60
CA ARG A 193 -4.42 -15.63 20.16
C ARG A 193 -3.32 -15.72 19.10
N GLU A 194 -3.61 -16.26 17.93
CA GLU A 194 -2.64 -16.43 16.86
C GLU A 194 -2.17 -15.08 16.28
N GLN A 195 -3.08 -14.09 16.17
CA GLN A 195 -2.72 -12.72 15.75
C GLN A 195 -1.71 -12.09 16.72
N VAL A 196 -1.95 -12.22 18.02
CA VAL A 196 -1.07 -11.67 19.07
C VAL A 196 0.29 -12.39 19.07
N LEU A 197 0.30 -13.73 19.05
CA LEU A 197 1.56 -14.47 19.09
C LEU A 197 2.43 -14.22 17.84
N HIS A 198 1.81 -14.18 16.66
CA HIS A 198 2.50 -13.81 15.42
C HIS A 198 3.12 -12.42 15.48
N LEU A 199 2.38 -11.43 16.00
CA LEU A 199 2.87 -10.08 16.17
C LEU A 199 4.14 -10.05 17.05
N ILE A 200 4.11 -10.73 18.19
CA ILE A 200 5.21 -10.73 19.15
C ILE A 200 6.45 -11.43 18.58
N ASP A 201 6.27 -12.56 17.89
CA ASP A 201 7.40 -13.29 17.30
C ASP A 201 8.04 -12.51 16.12
N LEU A 202 7.25 -11.77 15.32
CA LEU A 202 7.82 -10.88 14.30
C LEU A 202 8.56 -9.69 14.93
N GLU A 203 8.04 -9.15 16.04
CA GLU A 203 8.69 -8.07 16.79
C GLU A 203 10.09 -8.51 17.26
N LEU A 204 10.22 -9.71 17.83
CA LEU A 204 11.50 -10.28 18.27
C LEU A 204 12.52 -10.42 17.13
N VAL A 205 12.10 -10.98 16.00
CA VAL A 205 12.95 -11.15 14.81
C VAL A 205 13.44 -9.79 14.30
N THR A 206 12.54 -8.80 14.27
CA THR A 206 12.87 -7.48 13.71
C THR A 206 13.72 -6.65 14.67
N ILE A 207 13.52 -6.74 15.98
CA ILE A 207 14.33 -6.06 16.99
C ILE A 207 15.79 -6.46 16.91
N HIS A 208 16.07 -7.74 16.64
CA HIS A 208 17.46 -8.18 16.44
C HIS A 208 18.14 -7.43 15.28
N LYS A 209 17.41 -7.18 14.19
CA LYS A 209 17.88 -6.37 13.05
C LYS A 209 18.07 -4.90 13.44
N VAL A 210 17.12 -4.31 14.15
CA VAL A 210 17.20 -2.93 14.65
C VAL A 210 18.44 -2.75 15.53
N LYS A 211 18.75 -3.72 16.39
CA LYS A 211 19.95 -3.66 17.25
C LYS A 211 21.25 -3.65 16.44
N PHE A 212 21.35 -4.40 15.34
CA PHE A 212 22.50 -4.30 14.46
C PHE A 212 22.58 -2.93 13.79
N ALA A 213 21.47 -2.37 13.33
CA ALA A 213 21.47 -1.01 12.79
C ALA A 213 21.97 0.00 13.83
N LEU A 214 21.45 -0.08 15.06
CA LEU A 214 21.82 0.82 16.15
C LEU A 214 23.28 0.66 16.58
N ALA A 215 23.78 -0.56 16.75
CA ALA A 215 25.12 -0.82 17.31
C ALA A 215 26.23 -0.83 16.24
N GLU A 216 25.91 -1.22 15.00
CA GLU A 216 26.85 -1.40 13.90
C GLU A 216 26.29 -0.80 12.59
N PRO A 217 26.14 0.53 12.49
CA PRO A 217 25.53 1.17 11.33
C PRO A 217 26.24 0.82 10.02
N GLY A 218 25.47 0.53 8.96
CA GLY A 218 25.97 0.11 7.65
C GLY A 218 26.35 -1.37 7.57
N ARG A 219 26.19 -2.16 8.65
CA ARG A 219 26.49 -3.59 8.65
C ARG A 219 25.62 -4.34 7.66
N THR A 220 26.24 -5.30 6.96
CA THR A 220 25.49 -6.28 6.17
C THR A 220 24.67 -7.18 7.09
N TYR A 221 23.36 -7.20 6.89
CA TYR A 221 22.43 -8.04 7.63
C TYR A 221 21.79 -9.08 6.70
N GLN A 222 22.01 -10.35 7.03
CA GLN A 222 21.30 -11.48 6.45
C GLN A 222 20.38 -12.07 7.51
N GLY A 223 19.08 -11.81 7.38
CA GLY A 223 18.06 -12.42 8.24
C GLY A 223 17.76 -13.85 7.80
N ASN A 224 17.21 -14.64 8.74
CA ASN A 224 16.57 -15.90 8.40
C ASN A 224 15.20 -15.64 7.77
N ARG A 225 14.76 -16.55 6.90
CA ARG A 225 13.39 -16.50 6.37
C ARG A 225 12.42 -16.76 7.52
N PHE A 226 11.47 -15.86 7.69
CA PHE A 226 10.36 -16.00 8.63
C PHE A 226 9.16 -16.58 7.89
N SER A 227 8.77 -17.80 8.24
CA SER A 227 7.59 -18.47 7.67
C SER A 227 6.49 -18.44 8.72
N GLN A 228 5.54 -17.52 8.55
CA GLN A 228 4.47 -17.30 9.52
C GLN A 228 3.63 -18.58 9.75
N ASP A 229 3.40 -19.36 8.70
CA ASP A 229 2.60 -20.58 8.76
C ASP A 229 3.36 -21.65 9.56
N ASP A 230 4.66 -21.86 9.25
CA ASP A 230 5.49 -22.81 9.98
C ASP A 230 5.64 -22.43 11.45
N TRP A 231 5.79 -21.15 11.76
CA TRP A 231 5.91 -20.66 13.13
C TRP A 231 4.60 -20.84 13.89
N SER A 232 3.46 -20.48 13.28
CA SER A 232 2.16 -20.63 13.93
C SER A 232 1.87 -22.07 14.36
N VAL A 233 2.22 -23.03 13.51
CA VAL A 233 2.04 -24.47 13.78
C VAL A 233 3.11 -24.96 14.75
N SER A 234 4.39 -24.73 14.44
CA SER A 234 5.51 -25.36 15.17
C SER A 234 5.72 -24.79 16.57
N LEU A 235 5.33 -23.53 16.79
CA LEU A 235 5.33 -22.90 18.11
C LEU A 235 3.98 -23.01 18.81
N HIS A 236 3.05 -23.80 18.27
CA HIS A 236 1.76 -24.15 18.87
C HIS A 236 0.93 -22.92 19.27
N TYR A 237 0.80 -21.93 18.38
CA TYR A 237 0.12 -20.68 18.70
C TYR A 237 -1.31 -20.90 19.21
N ALA A 238 -2.04 -21.85 18.62
CA ALA A 238 -3.43 -22.14 18.98
C ALA A 238 -3.66 -22.44 20.48
N ALA A 239 -2.63 -22.85 21.23
CA ALA A 239 -2.76 -23.26 22.64
C ALA A 239 -1.94 -22.42 23.63
N ARG A 240 -1.17 -21.42 23.18
CA ARG A 240 -0.28 -20.64 24.06
C ARG A 240 -1.01 -19.50 24.78
N PRO A 241 -0.75 -19.27 26.07
CA PRO A 241 -1.25 -18.07 26.76
C PRO A 241 -0.57 -16.81 26.20
N ILE A 242 -1.30 -15.69 26.18
CA ILE A 242 -0.78 -14.42 25.62
C ILE A 242 -0.29 -13.42 26.67
N THR A 243 -0.58 -13.64 27.96
CA THR A 243 -0.32 -12.64 29.03
C THR A 243 1.15 -12.21 29.08
N ASN A 244 2.07 -13.17 29.11
CA ASN A 244 3.51 -12.87 29.14
C ASN A 244 4.00 -12.28 27.81
N GLU A 245 3.35 -12.63 26.70
CA GLU A 245 3.73 -12.19 25.35
C GLU A 245 3.39 -10.72 25.14
N VAL A 246 2.22 -10.28 25.63
CA VAL A 246 1.82 -8.87 25.63
C VAL A 246 2.77 -8.03 26.52
N GLN A 247 3.16 -8.55 27.69
CA GLN A 247 4.17 -7.89 28.54
C GLN A 247 5.55 -7.83 27.88
N LEU A 248 5.93 -8.90 27.18
CA LEU A 248 7.17 -8.94 26.41
C LEU A 248 7.15 -7.88 25.31
N PHE A 249 6.04 -7.73 24.57
CA PHE A 249 5.88 -6.71 23.55
C PHE A 249 6.08 -5.29 24.11
N ARG A 250 5.44 -4.96 25.24
CA ARG A 250 5.68 -3.67 25.94
C ARG A 250 7.16 -3.48 26.24
N SER A 251 7.80 -4.48 26.84
CA SER A 251 9.20 -4.42 27.28
C SER A 251 10.16 -4.26 26.09
N LEU A 252 9.89 -4.96 25.00
CA LEU A 252 10.66 -4.91 23.75
C LEU A 252 10.60 -3.51 23.11
N ARG A 253 9.40 -2.92 23.03
CA ARG A 253 9.22 -1.58 22.47
C ARG A 253 9.88 -0.51 23.32
N GLN A 254 9.66 -0.56 24.64
CA GLN A 254 10.31 0.35 25.58
C GLN A 254 11.84 0.23 25.52
N HIS A 255 12.37 -0.98 25.36
CA HIS A 255 13.80 -1.19 25.20
C HIS A 255 14.35 -0.46 23.97
N ILE A 256 13.70 -0.61 22.80
CA ILE A 256 14.12 0.06 21.56
C ILE A 256 13.96 1.57 21.64
N LEU A 257 12.84 2.06 22.18
CA LEU A 257 12.59 3.49 22.36
C LEU A 257 13.67 4.12 23.26
N GLY A 258 13.98 3.49 24.39
CA GLY A 258 15.03 3.95 25.29
C GLY A 258 16.41 3.98 24.61
N LEU A 259 16.74 3.01 23.75
CA LEU A 259 17.97 3.06 22.95
C LEU A 259 17.97 4.25 21.98
N CYS A 260 16.83 4.51 21.31
CA CYS A 260 16.72 5.62 20.36
C CYS A 260 16.83 6.98 21.05
N GLU A 261 16.29 7.12 22.26
CA GLU A 261 16.43 8.35 23.07
C GLU A 261 17.88 8.62 23.50
N HIS A 262 18.65 7.58 23.81
CA HIS A 262 20.03 7.73 24.31
C HIS A 262 21.09 7.85 23.22
N LEU A 263 20.80 7.38 22.00
CA LEU A 263 21.75 7.35 20.90
C LEU A 263 21.49 8.51 19.93
N PRO A 264 22.40 9.50 19.81
CA PRO A 264 22.27 10.54 18.79
C PRO A 264 22.23 9.93 17.39
N GLY A 265 21.29 10.43 16.59
CA GLY A 265 21.06 9.98 15.22
C GLY A 265 20.65 8.50 15.13
N ALA A 266 19.92 7.97 16.12
CA ALA A 266 19.55 6.56 16.16
C ALA A 266 18.69 6.14 14.97
N LEU A 267 17.74 6.99 14.56
CA LEU A 267 16.72 6.70 13.56
C LEU A 267 17.30 6.65 12.14
N GLU A 268 18.39 7.37 11.90
CA GLU A 268 19.13 7.43 10.64
C GLU A 268 20.13 6.27 10.48
N ARG A 269 20.45 5.54 11.55
CA ARG A 269 21.35 4.38 11.47
C ARG A 269 20.71 3.27 10.66
N THR A 270 21.52 2.55 9.90
CA THR A 270 21.03 1.60 8.89
C THR A 270 21.70 0.24 8.97
N VAL A 271 21.06 -0.75 8.33
CA VAL A 271 21.69 -2.00 7.89
C VAL A 271 21.60 -2.12 6.38
N ILE A 272 22.54 -2.85 5.79
CA ILE A 272 22.53 -3.18 4.36
C ILE A 272 22.08 -4.63 4.21
N THR A 273 20.96 -4.86 3.57
CA THR A 273 20.46 -6.21 3.27
C THR A 273 21.28 -6.90 2.18
N THR A 274 21.20 -8.23 2.08
CA THR A 274 21.98 -9.00 1.10
C THR A 274 21.66 -8.69 -0.36
N ASN A 275 20.52 -8.06 -0.65
CA ASN A 275 20.18 -7.54 -1.98
C ASN A 275 20.55 -6.05 -2.14
N ASN A 276 21.49 -5.56 -1.32
CA ASN A 276 22.04 -4.21 -1.36
C ASN A 276 21.02 -3.09 -1.14
N ARG A 277 19.93 -3.37 -0.42
CA ARG A 277 19.01 -2.33 0.05
C ARG A 277 19.41 -1.87 1.43
N GLU A 278 19.40 -0.56 1.62
CA GLU A 278 19.61 0.07 2.92
C GLU A 278 18.27 0.20 3.66
N GLU A 279 18.24 -0.21 4.92
CA GLU A 279 17.07 -0.10 5.79
C GLU A 279 17.48 0.65 7.07
N SER A 280 16.88 1.81 7.30
CA SER A 280 17.12 2.62 8.50
C SER A 280 16.30 2.13 9.69
N VAL A 281 16.73 2.46 10.90
CA VAL A 281 15.96 2.22 12.13
C VAL A 281 14.57 2.84 12.01
N ALA A 282 14.46 4.09 11.54
CA ALA A 282 13.16 4.74 11.30
C ALA A 282 12.25 3.89 10.40
N SER A 283 12.78 3.37 9.29
CA SER A 283 12.00 2.55 8.36
C SER A 283 11.54 1.22 8.98
N LEU A 284 12.38 0.61 9.82
CA LEU A 284 12.07 -0.62 10.54
C LEU A 284 11.00 -0.38 11.60
N LEU A 285 11.11 0.67 12.42
CA LEU A 285 10.11 1.01 13.43
C LEU A 285 8.76 1.37 12.81
N LYS A 286 8.78 2.11 11.69
CA LYS A 286 7.56 2.40 10.91
C LYS A 286 6.87 1.13 10.44
N MET A 287 7.63 0.19 9.87
CA MET A 287 7.11 -1.11 9.43
C MET A 287 6.49 -1.89 10.60
N MET A 288 7.19 -1.95 11.73
CA MET A 288 6.71 -2.64 12.93
C MET A 288 5.45 -1.98 13.54
N ALA A 289 5.37 -0.65 13.51
CA ALA A 289 4.18 0.08 13.95
C ALA A 289 2.97 -0.22 13.07
N GLY A 290 3.12 -0.15 11.75
CA GLY A 290 2.05 -0.49 10.80
C GLY A 290 1.63 -1.96 10.88
N HIS A 291 2.59 -2.87 11.06
CA HIS A 291 2.33 -4.30 11.22
C HIS A 291 1.53 -4.60 12.50
N ALA A 292 1.92 -4.00 13.63
CA ALA A 292 1.16 -4.11 14.88
C ALA A 292 -0.28 -3.61 14.72
N ARG A 293 -0.46 -2.42 14.14
CA ARG A 293 -1.79 -1.85 13.89
C ARG A 293 -2.66 -2.74 13.01
N HIS A 294 -2.09 -3.40 12.01
CA HIS A 294 -2.82 -4.36 11.18
C HIS A 294 -3.39 -5.53 12.00
N HIS A 295 -2.57 -6.12 12.87
CA HIS A 295 -2.98 -7.23 13.73
C HIS A 295 -3.93 -6.80 14.84
N VAL A 296 -3.72 -5.63 15.45
CA VAL A 296 -4.64 -5.04 16.44
C VAL A 296 -6.02 -4.83 15.83
N ARG A 297 -6.12 -4.24 14.63
CA ARG A 297 -7.41 -4.10 13.93
C ARG A 297 -8.07 -5.44 13.63
N ALA A 298 -7.29 -6.50 13.38
CA ALA A 298 -7.85 -7.83 13.21
C ALA A 298 -8.48 -8.35 14.51
N VAL A 299 -7.82 -8.14 15.65
CA VAL A 299 -8.37 -8.46 16.97
C VAL A 299 -9.65 -7.67 17.22
N GLU A 300 -9.65 -6.36 16.97
CA GLU A 300 -10.82 -5.49 17.13
C GLU A 300 -12.01 -5.95 16.27
N ARG A 301 -11.79 -6.32 15.00
CA ARG A 301 -12.85 -6.86 14.14
C ARG A 301 -13.41 -8.17 14.64
N ILE A 302 -12.57 -9.08 15.14
CA ILE A 302 -13.03 -10.33 15.75
C ILE A 302 -13.89 -10.03 16.97
N ARG A 303 -13.45 -9.10 17.81
CA ARG A 303 -14.20 -8.65 19.00
C ARG A 303 -15.57 -8.10 18.65
N GLU A 304 -15.63 -7.17 17.70
CA GLU A 304 -16.87 -6.58 17.20
C GLU A 304 -17.82 -7.65 16.65
N LEU A 305 -17.30 -8.58 15.82
CA LEU A 305 -18.07 -9.66 15.22
C LEU A 305 -18.73 -10.58 16.26
N HIS A 306 -18.05 -10.84 17.38
CA HIS A 306 -18.49 -11.77 18.42
C HIS A 306 -19.07 -11.08 19.67
N GLY A 307 -19.13 -9.74 19.69
CA GLY A 307 -19.72 -8.95 20.77
C GLY A 307 -18.98 -9.03 22.11
N CYS A 308 -17.64 -8.99 22.08
CA CYS A 308 -16.79 -9.07 23.28
C CYS A 308 -15.71 -7.99 23.38
#